data_AF-A0A959PCZ9-F1
#
_entry.id   AF-A0A959PCZ9-F1
#
_cell.length_a   1.000
_cell.length_b   1.000
_cell.length_c   1.000
_cell.angle_alpha   90.00
_cell.angle_beta   90.00
_cell.angle_gamma   90.00
#
_symmetry.space_group_name_H-M   'P 1'
#
loop_
_entity.id
_entity.type
_entity.pdbx_description
1 polymer ?
#
loop_
_entity_poly.entity_id
_entity_poly.type
_entity_poly.pdbx_seq_one_letter_code
_entity_poly.pdbx_strand_id
1 'polypeptide(L)'
;MQGLIHYSLHLVFPVLVAWFFYRKEWKFVYLLFLATMLVDLDHLLATPVFQANRCSIGFHPLHTWPAIAVYVVALAFKRPYNILALGLVFHMATDFIDCTLSYRQCAQCLNDSPLRPAMEWLFN
;
A
#
# COMPACT_ATOMS: atom_id res chain seq x y z
N MET A 1 -6.51 7.58 15.29
CA MET A 1 -6.01 8.49 14.23
C MET A 1 -5.42 7.75 13.04
N GLN A 2 -4.68 6.66 13.26
CA GLN A 2 -4.08 5.83 12.20
C GLN A 2 -5.07 5.41 11.09
N GLY A 3 -6.22 4.82 11.45
CA GLY A 3 -7.22 4.42 10.45
C GLY A 3 -7.73 5.58 9.57
N LEU A 4 -7.86 6.79 10.13
CA LEU A 4 -8.23 7.97 9.35
C LEU A 4 -7.15 8.30 8.31
N ILE A 5 -5.87 8.23 8.70
CA ILE A 5 -4.74 8.47 7.79
C ILE A 5 -4.72 7.39 6.70
N HIS A 6 -4.80 6.12 7.08
CA HIS A 6 -4.79 4.98 6.16
C HIS A 6 -5.91 5.08 5.11
N TYR A 7 -7.17 5.22 5.52
CA TYR A 7 -8.29 5.32 4.57
C TYR A 7 -8.27 6.62 3.76
N SER A 8 -7.79 7.73 4.33
CA SER A 8 -7.65 8.99 3.57
C SER A 8 -6.59 8.85 2.49
N LEU A 9 -5.47 8.17 2.78
CA LEU A 9 -4.43 7.92 1.82
C LEU A 9 -4.88 6.93 0.75
N HIS A 10 -5.64 5.88 1.07
CA HIS A 10 -6.15 4.94 0.06
C HIS A 10 -7.28 5.46 -0.81
N LEU A 11 -8.15 6.34 -0.28
CA LEU A 11 -9.37 6.76 -0.98
C LEU A 11 -9.37 8.22 -1.42
N VAL A 12 -8.97 9.14 -0.55
CA VAL A 12 -9.08 10.60 -0.80
C VAL A 12 -7.88 11.12 -1.57
N PHE A 13 -6.67 10.73 -1.16
CA PHE A 13 -5.45 11.23 -1.78
C PHE A 13 -5.31 10.85 -3.28
N PRO A 14 -5.73 9.66 -3.74
CA PRO A 14 -5.74 9.31 -5.15
C PRO A 14 -6.56 10.25 -6.02
N VAL A 15 -7.65 10.83 -5.49
CA VAL A 15 -8.42 11.85 -6.21
C VAL A 15 -7.53 13.05 -6.52
N LEU A 16 -6.75 13.51 -5.53
CA LEU A 16 -5.83 14.64 -5.69
C LEU A 16 -4.76 14.31 -6.74
N VAL A 17 -4.13 13.14 -6.65
CA VAL A 17 -3.12 12.69 -7.63
C VAL A 17 -3.72 12.65 -9.04
N ALA A 18 -4.88 12.02 -9.20
CA ALA A 18 -5.56 11.95 -10.49
C ALA A 18 -5.94 13.33 -11.04
N TRP A 19 -6.44 14.22 -10.18
CA TRP A 19 -6.89 15.55 -10.56
C TRP A 19 -5.75 16.49 -10.96
N PHE A 20 -4.62 16.44 -10.25
CA PHE A 20 -3.45 17.28 -10.55
C PHE A 20 -2.67 16.77 -11.77
N PHE A 21 -2.36 15.46 -11.84
CA PHE A 21 -1.48 14.92 -12.88
C PHE A 21 -2.22 14.45 -14.15
N TYR A 22 -3.50 14.07 -14.03
CA TYR A 22 -4.29 13.49 -15.12
C TYR A 22 -5.55 14.32 -15.39
N ARG A 23 -5.43 15.65 -15.34
CA ARG A 23 -6.57 16.59 -15.33
C ARG A 23 -7.67 16.33 -16.36
N LYS A 24 -7.32 15.93 -17.59
CA LYS A 24 -8.29 15.66 -18.66
C LYS A 24 -9.08 14.36 -18.44
N GLU A 25 -8.48 13.39 -17.77
CA GLU A 25 -8.98 12.01 -17.62
C GLU A 25 -9.07 11.58 -16.14
N TRP A 26 -9.10 12.56 -15.22
CA TRP A 26 -8.88 12.32 -13.79
C TRP A 26 -9.87 11.31 -13.19
N LYS A 27 -11.13 11.30 -13.67
CA LYS A 27 -12.14 10.34 -13.22
C LYS A 27 -11.76 8.91 -13.58
N PHE A 28 -11.28 8.69 -14.81
CA PHE A 28 -10.85 7.37 -15.27
C PHE A 28 -9.62 6.90 -14.48
N VAL A 29 -8.64 7.78 -14.29
CA VAL A 29 -7.44 7.46 -13.51
C VAL A 29 -7.78 7.18 -12.05
N TYR A 30 -8.67 7.97 -11.45
CA TYR A 30 -9.14 7.72 -10.09
C TYR A 30 -9.84 6.36 -9.96
N LEU A 31 -10.68 5.98 -10.94
CA LEU A 31 -11.30 4.65 -10.96
C LEU A 31 -10.26 3.53 -11.07
N LEU A 32 -9.18 3.72 -11.82
CA LEU A 32 -8.07 2.76 -11.86
C LEU A 32 -7.36 2.64 -10.51
N PHE A 33 -7.13 3.76 -9.81
CA PHE A 33 -6.56 3.74 -8.45
C PHE A 33 -7.50 3.06 -7.45
N LEU A 34 -8.82 3.26 -7.56
CA LEU A 34 -9.77 2.52 -6.74
C LEU A 34 -9.77 1.02 -7.05
N ALA A 35 -9.59 0.65 -8.33
CA ALA A 35 -9.50 -0.75 -8.72
C ALA A 35 -8.26 -1.44 -8.12
N THR A 36 -7.15 -0.72 -7.90
CA THR A 36 -5.95 -1.31 -7.29
C THR A 36 -6.15 -1.68 -5.81
N MET A 37 -7.15 -1.11 -5.13
CA MET A 37 -7.52 -1.50 -3.75
C MET A 37 -7.94 -2.97 -3.65
N LEU A 38 -8.32 -3.61 -4.78
CA LEU A 38 -8.61 -5.04 -4.82
C LEU A 38 -7.38 -5.92 -4.50
N VAL A 39 -6.17 -5.35 -4.47
CA VAL A 39 -4.97 -6.06 -4.02
C VAL A 39 -5.13 -6.60 -2.59
N ASP A 40 -5.86 -5.89 -1.72
CA ASP A 40 -6.12 -6.28 -0.34
C ASP A 40 -7.00 -7.54 -0.21
N LEU A 41 -7.61 -8.01 -1.30
CA LEU A 41 -8.30 -9.30 -1.26
C LEU A 41 -7.35 -10.47 -0.96
N ASP A 42 -6.03 -10.27 -1.11
CA ASP A 42 -5.03 -11.24 -0.67
C ASP A 42 -4.98 -11.43 0.85
N HIS A 43 -5.59 -10.55 1.64
CA HIS A 43 -5.79 -10.73 3.08
C HIS A 43 -6.61 -11.98 3.39
N LEU A 44 -7.52 -12.37 2.50
CA LEU A 44 -8.33 -13.58 2.65
C LEU A 44 -7.50 -14.87 2.54
N LEU A 45 -6.28 -14.78 1.98
CA LEU A 45 -5.34 -15.89 1.83
C LEU A 45 -4.39 -16.02 3.03
N ALA A 46 -4.49 -15.13 4.02
CA ALA A 46 -3.60 -15.08 5.16
C ALA A 46 -4.21 -15.74 6.41
N THR A 47 -3.35 -16.30 7.26
CA THR A 47 -3.74 -16.86 8.56
C THR A 47 -2.97 -16.14 9.68
N PRO A 48 -3.66 -15.46 10.63
CA PRO A 48 -5.11 -15.19 10.67
C PRO A 48 -5.55 -14.22 9.57
N VAL A 49 -6.82 -14.24 9.17
CA VAL A 49 -7.34 -13.31 8.14
C VAL A 49 -7.25 -11.85 8.63
N PHE A 50 -7.71 -11.60 9.86
CA PHE A 50 -7.70 -10.26 10.47
C PHE A 50 -6.87 -10.22 11.76
N GLN A 51 -6.00 -9.23 11.88
CA GLN A 51 -5.21 -8.95 13.08
C GLN A 51 -4.90 -7.45 13.14
N ALA A 52 -5.37 -6.77 14.19
CA ALA A 52 -5.42 -5.31 14.26
C ALA A 52 -4.05 -4.60 14.19
N ASN A 53 -2.96 -5.27 14.61
CA ASN A 53 -1.63 -4.67 14.70
C ASN A 53 -0.59 -5.39 13.82
N ARG A 54 -1.02 -6.04 12.74
CA ARG A 54 -0.11 -6.72 11.81
C ARG A 54 0.27 -5.77 10.67
N CYS A 55 1.55 -5.77 10.31
CA CYS A 55 2.00 -5.12 9.09
C CYS A 55 1.68 -5.98 7.86
N SER A 56 0.99 -5.41 6.86
CA SER A 56 0.64 -6.12 5.61
C SER A 56 1.86 -6.41 4.73
N ILE A 57 2.84 -5.50 4.71
CA ILE A 57 4.03 -5.61 3.87
C ILE A 57 4.88 -6.82 4.25
N GLY A 58 5.16 -7.66 3.26
CA GLY A 58 5.91 -8.90 3.43
C GLY A 58 5.11 -10.07 4.01
N PHE A 59 3.88 -9.85 4.46
CA PHE A 59 3.04 -10.88 5.05
C PHE A 59 2.07 -11.49 4.03
N HIS A 60 1.38 -10.65 3.25
CA HIS A 60 0.40 -11.11 2.27
C HIS A 60 1.03 -11.36 0.89
N PRO A 61 0.50 -12.33 0.10
CA PRO A 61 1.10 -12.72 -1.18
C PRO A 61 1.38 -11.56 -2.16
N LEU A 62 0.45 -10.62 -2.31
CA LEU A 62 0.55 -9.47 -3.21
C LEU A 62 1.27 -8.28 -2.56
N HIS A 63 1.51 -8.35 -1.26
CA HIS A 63 2.29 -7.38 -0.48
C HIS A 63 3.73 -7.84 -0.23
N THR A 64 4.16 -8.92 -0.89
CA THR A 64 5.54 -9.41 -0.80
C THR A 64 6.51 -8.52 -1.59
N TRP A 65 7.80 -8.51 -1.19
CA TRP A 65 8.83 -7.75 -1.91
C TRP A 65 8.94 -8.08 -3.40
N PRO A 66 8.84 -9.36 -3.84
CA PRO A 66 8.81 -9.67 -5.26
C PRO A 66 7.59 -9.08 -5.99
N ALA A 67 6.41 -9.09 -5.36
CA ALA A 67 5.20 -8.48 -5.95
C ALA A 67 5.37 -6.95 -6.09
N ILE A 68 5.87 -6.29 -5.05
CA ILE A 68 6.16 -4.85 -5.06
C ILE A 68 7.17 -4.51 -6.17
N ALA A 69 8.23 -5.31 -6.33
CA ALA A 69 9.20 -5.12 -7.41
C ALA A 69 8.56 -5.21 -8.79
N VAL A 70 7.63 -6.16 -9.01
CA VAL A 70 6.86 -6.26 -10.26
C VAL A 70 6.02 -5.01 -10.49
N TYR A 71 5.38 -4.45 -9.46
CA TYR A 71 4.60 -3.21 -9.58
C TYR A 71 5.50 -2.04 -9.97
N VAL A 72 6.68 -1.91 -9.36
CA VAL A 72 7.65 -0.86 -9.70
C VAL A 72 8.14 -1.01 -11.14
N VAL A 73 8.47 -2.23 -11.59
CA VAL A 73 8.88 -2.47 -12.99
C VAL A 73 7.76 -2.13 -13.98
N ALA A 74 6.51 -2.46 -13.63
CA ALA A 74 5.34 -2.19 -14.47
C ALA A 74 5.07 -0.68 -14.68
N LEU A 75 5.68 0.22 -13.89
CA LEU A 75 5.65 1.67 -14.13
C LEU A 75 6.29 2.05 -15.48
N ALA A 76 7.25 1.26 -15.97
CA ALA A 76 7.92 1.52 -17.25
C ALA A 76 7.08 1.13 -18.47
N PHE A 77 5.93 0.47 -18.28
CA PHE A 77 5.06 0.04 -19.38
C PHE A 77 4.14 1.17 -19.87
N LYS A 78 3.49 0.96 -21.02
CA LYS A 78 2.55 1.93 -21.59
C LYS A 78 1.23 1.94 -20.82
N ARG A 79 0.43 3.00 -21.00
CA ARG A 79 -0.94 3.05 -20.48
C ARG A 79 -1.76 1.84 -21.00
N PRO A 80 -2.65 1.25 -20.18
CA PRO A 80 -2.99 1.66 -18.81
C PRO A 80 -2.11 1.02 -17.72
N TYR A 81 -1.15 0.16 -18.08
CA TYR A 81 -0.36 -0.63 -17.11
C TYR A 81 0.43 0.23 -16.13
N ASN A 82 1.07 1.31 -16.61
CA ASN A 82 1.79 2.22 -15.71
C ASN A 82 0.89 2.95 -14.70
N ILE A 83 -0.38 3.21 -15.03
CA ILE A 83 -1.33 3.85 -14.13
C ILE A 83 -1.78 2.88 -13.04
N LEU A 84 -2.06 1.62 -13.42
CA LEU A 84 -2.35 0.54 -12.47
C LEU A 84 -1.15 0.26 -11.57
N ALA A 85 0.05 0.19 -12.14
CA ALA A 85 1.30 0.05 -11.39
C ALA A 85 1.50 1.21 -10.41
N LEU A 86 1.22 2.45 -10.82
CA LEU A 86 1.30 3.61 -9.94
C LEU A 86 0.30 3.52 -8.78
N GLY A 87 -0.94 3.08 -9.04
CA GLY A 87 -1.93 2.83 -8.00
C GLY A 87 -1.48 1.76 -7.01
N LEU A 88 -0.94 0.63 -7.50
CA LEU A 88 -0.40 -0.44 -6.66
C LEU A 88 0.80 0.01 -5.84
N VAL A 89 1.77 0.72 -6.43
CA VAL A 89 2.93 1.25 -5.69
C VAL A 89 2.48 2.25 -4.62
N PHE A 90 1.50 3.10 -4.94
CA PHE A 90 0.93 4.04 -4.01
C PHE A 90 0.17 3.35 -2.86
N HIS A 91 -0.52 2.24 -3.15
CA HIS A 91 -1.14 1.38 -2.15
C HIS A 91 -0.10 0.81 -1.18
N MET A 92 0.96 0.19 -1.71
CA MET A 92 2.06 -0.38 -0.90
C MET A 92 2.74 0.68 -0.04
N ALA A 93 2.90 1.90 -0.56
CA ALA A 93 3.44 3.02 0.20
C ALA A 93 2.52 3.42 1.37
N THR A 94 1.20 3.40 1.16
CA THR A 94 0.21 3.70 2.20
C THR A 94 0.22 2.64 3.30
N ASP A 95 0.31 1.36 2.93
CA ASP A 95 0.43 0.26 3.90
C ASP A 95 1.75 0.28 4.66
N PHE A 96 2.84 0.64 3.99
CA PHE A 96 4.12 0.86 4.67
C PHE A 96 4.03 1.99 5.70
N ILE A 97 3.38 3.11 5.37
CA ILE A 97 3.11 4.19 6.33
C ILE A 97 2.30 3.66 7.51
N ASP A 98 1.27 2.84 7.27
CA ASP A 98 0.49 2.24 8.35
C ASP A 98 1.33 1.31 9.25
N CYS A 99 2.24 0.54 8.67
CA CYS A 99 3.21 -0.26 9.42
C CYS A 99 4.15 0.62 10.28
N THR A 100 4.62 1.76 9.76
CA THR A 100 5.46 2.69 10.54
C THR A 100 4.68 3.31 11.71
N LEU A 101 3.41 3.67 11.49
CA LEU A 101 2.55 4.22 12.54
C LEU A 101 2.28 3.19 13.63
N SER A 102 2.08 1.93 13.23
CA SER A 102 1.92 0.80 14.13
C SER A 102 3.19 0.56 14.96
N TYR A 103 4.37 0.56 14.33
CA TYR A 103 5.65 0.40 15.03
C TYR A 103 5.90 1.51 16.06
N ARG A 104 5.62 2.77 15.70
CA ARG A 104 5.76 3.91 16.61
C ARG A 104 4.82 3.85 17.82
N GLN A 105 3.64 3.22 17.66
CA GLN A 105 2.69 3.03 18.76
C GLN A 105 3.02 1.79 19.60
N CYS A 106 3.49 0.72 18.96
CA CYS A 106 3.76 -0.57 19.56
C CYS A 106 4.85 -1.32 18.76
N ALA A 107 6.12 -1.13 19.13
CA ALA A 107 7.23 -1.82 18.47
C ALA A 107 7.11 -3.36 18.59
N GLN A 108 6.60 -3.85 19.73
CA GLN A 108 6.38 -5.27 19.99
C GLN A 108 5.34 -5.90 19.04
N CYS A 109 4.43 -5.10 18.49
CA CYS A 109 3.38 -5.58 17.59
C CYS A 109 3.94 -6.03 16.24
N LEU A 110 5.14 -5.55 15.86
CA LEU A 110 5.84 -5.96 14.65
C LEU A 110 6.89 -7.05 14.92
N ASN A 111 6.88 -7.71 16.08
CA ASN A 111 7.91 -8.70 16.43
C ASN A 111 8.10 -9.79 15.36
N ASP A 112 7.00 -10.26 14.78
CA ASP A 112 6.97 -11.31 13.76
C ASP A 112 6.92 -10.75 12.32
N SER A 113 7.03 -9.42 12.16
CA SER A 113 6.98 -8.78 10.84
C SER A 113 8.33 -8.90 10.13
N PRO A 114 8.34 -9.31 8.84
CA PRO A 114 9.54 -9.24 8.01
C PRO A 114 10.12 -7.82 7.88
N LEU A 115 9.31 -6.80 8.14
CA LEU A 115 9.66 -5.39 8.05
C LEU A 115 10.38 -4.86 9.29
N ARG A 116 10.41 -5.62 10.39
CA ARG A 116 10.92 -5.14 11.68
C ARG A 116 12.39 -4.68 11.65
N PRO A 117 13.34 -5.40 11.05
CA PRO A 117 14.72 -4.94 11.00
C PRO A 117 14.87 -3.58 10.30
N ALA A 118 14.06 -3.34 9.26
CA ALA A 118 14.05 -2.06 8.56
C ALA A 118 13.48 -0.94 9.45
N MET A 119 12.44 -1.23 10.25
CA MET A 119 11.89 -0.27 11.21
C MET A 119 12.88 0.08 12.32
N GLU A 120 13.58 -0.91 12.86
CA GLU A 120 14.62 -0.69 13.87
C GLU A 120 15.75 0.19 13.32
N TRP A 121 16.19 -0.03 12.07
CA TRP A 121 17.19 0.82 11.43
C TRP A 121 16.69 2.26 11.17
N LEU A 122 15.42 2.44 10.79
CA LEU A 122 14.85 3.76 10.49
C LEU A 122 14.60 4.62 11.74
N PHE A 123 14.46 4.00 12.92
CA PHE A 123 14.07 4.67 14.16
C PHE A 123 15.10 4.59 15.30
N ASN A 124 16.27 4.00 15.05
CA ASN A 124 17.47 4.12 15.91
C ASN A 124 18.20 5.44 15.66
#